data_AF-A0A967JEN2-F1
#
_entry.id   AF-A0A967JEN2-F1
#
_cell.length_a   1.000
_cell.length_b   1.000
_cell.length_c   1.000
_cell.angle_alpha   90.00
_cell.angle_beta   90.00
_cell.angle_gamma   90.00
#
_symmetry.space_group_name_H-M   'P 1'
#
loop_
_entity.id
_entity.type
_entity.pdbx_description
1 polymer ?
#
loop_
_entity_poly.entity_id
_entity_poly.type
_entity_poly.pdbx_seq_one_letter_code
_entity_poly.pdbx_strand_id
1 'polypeptide(L)' 'MRCAVGMSTSPDPRAAADEAARAAAERLEAPATLAVLVVSHHHARRAERVVDAVHQAAAPESLVGCATEAVVAGRREVD' A
#
# COMPACT_ATOMS: atom_id res chain seq x y z
N MET A 1 -0.16 -8.56 18.32
CA MET A 1 0.22 -7.83 17.09
C MET A 1 -1.05 -7.71 16.25
N ARG A 2 -1.47 -6.50 15.87
CA ARG A 2 -2.64 -6.27 15.00
C ARG A 2 -2.14 -6.03 13.58
N CYS A 3 -2.79 -6.65 12.61
CA CYS A 3 -2.43 -6.51 11.20
C CYS A 3 -3.71 -6.32 10.39
N ALA A 4 -3.64 -5.44 9.39
CA ALA A 4 -4.69 -5.24 8.41
C ALA A 4 -4.05 -5.09 7.02
N VAL A 5 -4.81 -5.44 5.99
CA VAL A 5 -4.34 -5.38 4.60
C VAL A 5 -5.38 -4.67 3.77
N GLY A 6 -4.92 -3.77 2.93
CA GLY A 6 -5.69 -3.17 1.85
C GLY A 6 -4.99 -3.44 0.51
N MET A 7 -5.76 -3.38 -0.55
CA MET A 7 -5.33 -3.67 -1.92
C MET A 7 -6.07 -2.70 -2.84
N SER A 8 -5.41 -2.32 -3.94
CA SER A 8 -6.03 -1.62 -5.05
C SER A 8 -5.60 -2.28 -6.36
N THR A 9 -6.39 -2.05 -7.41
CA THR A 9 -6.12 -2.40 -8.82
C THR A 9 -6.13 -1.16 -9.72
N SER A 10 -6.03 0.03 -9.10
CA SER A 10 -6.04 1.27 -9.86
C SER A 10 -4.74 1.42 -10.66
N PRO A 11 -4.82 1.80 -11.95
CA PRO A 11 -3.62 2.05 -12.74
C PRO A 11 -2.91 3.37 -12.36
N ASP A 12 -3.58 4.26 -11.62
CA ASP A 12 -2.95 5.49 -11.12
C ASP A 12 -2.19 5.18 -9.80
N PRO A 13 -0.86 5.38 -9.74
CA PRO A 13 -0.07 5.01 -8.58
C PRO A 13 -0.51 5.68 -7.28
N ARG A 14 -0.99 6.94 -7.36
CA ARG A 14 -1.39 7.71 -6.18
C ARG A 14 -2.73 7.22 -5.65
N ALA A 15 -3.70 7.04 -6.54
CA ALA A 15 -5.00 6.48 -6.21
C ALA A 15 -4.88 5.05 -5.67
N ALA A 16 -4.03 4.22 -6.28
CA ALA A 16 -3.79 2.85 -5.83
C ALA A 16 -3.26 2.80 -4.39
N ALA A 17 -2.25 3.62 -4.10
CA ALA A 17 -1.67 3.75 -2.78
C ALA A 17 -2.68 4.27 -1.73
N ASP A 18 -3.43 5.32 -2.08
CA ASP A 18 -4.42 5.94 -1.20
C ASP A 18 -5.57 4.98 -0.85
N GLU A 19 -6.11 4.28 -1.86
CA GLU A 19 -7.17 3.27 -1.66
C GLU A 19 -6.68 2.11 -0.77
N ALA A 20 -5.52 1.53 -1.09
CA ALA A 20 -4.98 0.42 -0.33
C ALA A 20 -4.64 0.83 1.12
N ALA A 21 -4.02 1.99 1.32
CA ALA A 21 -3.62 2.47 2.63
C ALA A 21 -4.82 2.82 3.51
N ARG A 22 -5.85 3.52 2.99
CA ARG A 22 -7.08 3.81 3.75
C ARG A 22 -7.79 2.53 4.15
N ALA A 23 -7.93 1.60 3.21
CA ALA A 23 -8.62 0.34 3.47
C ALA A 23 -7.88 -0.53 4.51
N ALA A 24 -6.55 -0.44 4.59
CA ALA A 24 -5.77 -1.07 5.66
C ALA A 24 -5.94 -0.33 7.00
N ALA A 25 -5.84 1.01 7.00
CA ALA A 25 -5.93 1.83 8.20
C ALA A 25 -7.29 1.71 8.90
N GLU A 26 -8.39 1.75 8.14
CA GLU A 26 -9.75 1.57 8.66
C GLU A 26 -9.92 0.22 9.37
N ARG A 27 -9.32 -0.85 8.81
CA ARG A 27 -9.39 -2.20 9.38
C ARG A 27 -8.42 -2.44 10.53
N LEU A 28 -7.35 -1.65 10.63
CA LEU A 28 -6.36 -1.80 11.69
C LEU A 28 -6.90 -1.36 13.05
N GLU A 29 -7.83 -0.39 13.06
CA GLU A 29 -8.45 0.19 14.26
C GLU A 29 -7.42 0.61 15.33
N ALA A 30 -6.24 1.03 14.88
CA ALA A 30 -5.11 1.47 15.68
C ALA A 30 -4.12 2.26 14.81
N PRO A 31 -3.25 3.10 15.40
CA PRO A 31 -2.15 3.74 14.68
C PRO A 31 -1.21 2.71 14.05
N ALA A 32 -0.73 2.98 12.84
CA ALA A 32 0.21 2.11 12.14
C ALA A 32 1.65 2.40 12.60
N THR A 33 2.29 1.44 13.28
CA THR A 33 3.71 1.54 13.62
C THR A 33 4.62 1.06 12.48
N LEU A 34 4.09 0.21 11.60
CA LEU A 34 4.81 -0.31 10.43
C LEU A 34 3.85 -0.49 9.25
N ALA A 35 4.21 0.08 8.10
CA ALA A 35 3.62 -0.20 6.81
C ALA A 35 4.56 -1.06 5.95
N VAL A 36 4.04 -2.18 5.45
CA VAL A 36 4.71 -3.03 4.46
C VAL A 36 4.00 -2.81 3.12
N LEU A 37 4.72 -2.20 2.18
CA LEU A 37 4.19 -1.81 0.89
C LEU A 37 4.76 -2.71 -0.21
N VAL A 38 3.87 -3.35 -0.96
CA VAL A 38 4.23 -4.09 -2.18
C VAL A 38 3.56 -3.39 -3.36
N VAL A 39 4.33 -3.07 -4.39
CA VAL A 39 3.82 -2.40 -5.59
C VAL A 39 4.23 -3.14 -6.85
N SER A 40 3.32 -3.21 -7.82
CA SER A 40 3.62 -3.68 -9.17
C SER A 40 4.70 -2.81 -9.82
N HIS A 41 5.52 -3.40 -10.68
CA HIS A 41 6.65 -2.75 -11.34
C HIS A 41 6.22 -1.49 -12.13
N HIS A 42 4.98 -1.44 -12.62
CA HIS A 42 4.39 -0.28 -13.28
C HIS A 42 4.39 0.99 -12.41
N HIS A 43 4.32 0.85 -11.09
CA HIS A 43 4.33 1.96 -10.14
C HIS A 43 5.73 2.31 -9.63
N ALA A 44 6.74 1.48 -9.89
CA ALA A 44 8.09 1.65 -9.34
C ALA A 44 8.72 3.01 -9.72
N ARG A 45 8.52 3.47 -10.96
CA ARG A 45 9.01 4.79 -11.42
C ARG A 45 8.34 5.98 -10.73
N ARG A 46 7.27 5.75 -9.98
CA ARG A 46 6.49 6.75 -9.25
C ARG A 46 6.46 6.46 -7.76
N ALA A 47 7.44 5.72 -7.24
CA ALA A 47 7.51 5.29 -5.84
C ALA A 47 7.31 6.44 -4.84
N GLU A 48 7.87 7.63 -5.09
CA GLU A 48 7.65 8.81 -4.24
C GLU A 48 6.16 9.16 -4.10
N ARG A 49 5.40 9.15 -5.19
CA ARG A 49 3.96 9.45 -5.17
C ARG A 49 3.16 8.40 -4.41
N VAL A 50 3.59 7.15 -4.48
CA VAL A 50 2.99 6.03 -3.74
C VAL A 50 3.27 6.22 -2.25
N VAL A 51 4.52 6.44 -1.87
CA VAL A 51 4.95 6.62 -0.48
C VAL A 51 4.27 7.84 0.15
N ASP A 52 4.19 8.96 -0.56
CA ASP A 52 3.49 10.17 -0.10
C ASP A 52 2.01 9.91 0.18
N ALA A 53 1.34 9.16 -0.70
CA ALA A 53 -0.06 8.80 -0.53
C ALA A 53 -0.27 7.88 0.68
N VAL A 54 0.61 6.89 0.90
CA VAL A 54 0.55 6.02 2.09
C VAL A 54 0.72 6.84 3.38
N HIS A 55 1.65 7.79 3.41
CA HIS A 55 1.83 8.66 4.58
C HIS A 55 0.64 9.58 4.81
N GLN A 56 0.03 10.11 3.75
CA GLN A 56 -1.18 10.93 3.87
C GLN A 56 -2.39 10.13 4.38
N ALA A 57 -2.52 8.87 3.94
CA ALA A 57 -3.69 8.04 4.25
C ALA A 57 -3.60 7.32 5.60
N ALA A 58 -2.41 6.83 5.98
CA ALA A 58 -2.23 5.94 7.13
C ALA A 58 -1.22 6.45 8.17
N ALA A 59 -0.47 7.52 7.87
CA ALA A 59 0.55 8.12 8.72
C ALA A 59 1.41 7.10 9.52
N PRO A 60 2.02 6.09 8.85
CA PRO A 60 2.78 5.09 9.56
C PRO A 60 4.07 5.67 10.15
N GLU A 61 4.48 5.17 11.32
CA GLU A 61 5.76 5.57 11.93
C GLU A 61 6.97 5.08 11.13
N SER A 62 6.84 3.97 10.41
CA SER A 62 7.89 3.37 9.59
C SER A 62 7.29 2.69 8.36
N LEU A 63 7.99 2.75 7.24
CA LEU A 63 7.57 2.16 5.97
C LEU A 63 8.72 1.41 5.31
N VAL A 64 8.44 0.18 4.88
CA VAL A 64 9.32 -0.58 3.98
C VAL A 64 8.54 -0.90 2.71
N GLY A 65 9.16 -0.62 1.56
CA GLY A 65 8.57 -0.82 0.25
C GLY A 65 9.36 -1.80 -0.61
N CYS A 66 8.66 -2.60 -1.41
CA CYS A 66 9.25 -3.46 -2.43
C CYS A 66 8.47 -3.31 -3.75
N ALA A 67 9.17 -3.05 -4.84
CA ALA A 67 8.61 -3.14 -6.18
C ALA A 67 8.85 -4.54 -6.75
N THR A 68 7.81 -5.16 -7.31
CA THR A 68 7.86 -6.54 -7.80
C THR A 68 7.26 -6.63 -9.20
N GLU A 69 7.62 -7.68 -9.95
CA GLU A 69 7.01 -7.95 -11.26
C GLU A 69 5.51 -8.25 -11.12
N ALA A 70 5.14 -9.02 -10.10
CA ALA A 70 3.76 -9.41 -9.79
C ALA A 70 3.49 -9.35 -8.28
N VAL A 71 2.22 -9.15 -7.90
CA VAL A 71 1.76 -9.11 -6.50
C VAL A 71 0.61 -10.09 -6.31
N VAL A 72 0.66 -10.93 -5.26
CA VAL A 72 -0.44 -11.81 -4.88
C VAL A 72 -1.13 -11.27 -3.63
N ALA A 73 -2.41 -10.96 -3.73
CA ALA A 73 -3.24 -10.53 -2.61
C ALA A 73 -4.58 -11.27 -2.63
N GLY A 74 -5.01 -11.79 -1.47
CA GLY A 74 -6.31 -12.47 -1.38
C GLY A 74 -6.45 -13.71 -2.26
N ARG A 75 -5.35 -14.47 -2.47
CA ARG A 75 -5.27 -15.68 -3.33
C ARG A 75 -5.41 -15.43 -4.84
N ARG A 76 -5.28 -14.18 -5.29
CA ARG A 76 -5.21 -13.83 -6.71
C ARG A 76 -3.99 -12.97 -6.99
N GLU A 77 -3.51 -13.05 -8.21
CA GLU A 77 -2.58 -12.07 -8.75
C GLU A 77 -3.32 -10.73 -8.96
N VAL A 78 -2.58 -9.65 -8.77
CA VAL A 78 -3.04 -8.28 -8.90
C VAL A 78 -2.05 -7.57 -9.81
N ASP A 79 -2.57 -7.01 -10.91
CA ASP A 79 -1.83 -6.17 -11.84
C ASP A 79 -1.83 -4.71 -11.39
#